data_AF-A0A928DJ24-F1
#
_entry.id   AF-A0A928DJ24-F1
#
_cell.length_a   1.000
_cell.length_b   1.000
_cell.length_c   1.000
_cell.angle_alpha   90.00
_cell.angle_beta   90.00
_cell.angle_gamma   90.00
#
_symmetry.space_group_name_H-M   'P 1'
#
loop_
_entity.id
_entity.type
_entity.pdbx_description
1 polymer ?
#
loop_
_entity_poly.entity_id
_entity_poly.type
_entity_poly.pdbx_seq_one_letter_code
_entity_poly.pdbx_strand_id
1 'polypeptide(L)'
;MLFTDFSKTLIVDATASVLKIALCQDCKVIATSTTNGQAMECFFQALSEVCANCNLTDIEAIALCTGTGSILGTRTASVGIATIAKFSKAKIFEYNCMEVASHAIALMQKEKFSLFTPSRKGFVNILNFNTKIELLKEIKIDEIQTLAFDKKILLKQRNKIDLTFTDFEIYNLDESTTADVLKQYPQLATICHDTPDAKPLTEREYVKWKAQAHI
;
A
#
# COMPACT_ATOMS: atom_id res chain seq x y z
N MET A 1 -5.54 2.19 -20.18
CA MET A 1 -6.24 1.21 -19.34
C MET A 1 -5.99 1.60 -17.90
N LEU A 2 -7.05 2.02 -17.23
CA LEU A 2 -7.07 2.46 -15.85
C LEU A 2 -7.70 1.36 -14.99
N PHE A 3 -7.39 1.35 -13.69
CA PHE A 3 -7.99 0.39 -12.76
C PHE A 3 -9.52 0.49 -12.71
N THR A 4 -10.05 1.71 -12.93
CA THR A 4 -11.47 2.03 -12.97
C THR A 4 -12.19 1.57 -14.24
N ASP A 5 -11.47 1.08 -15.25
CA ASP A 5 -12.07 0.55 -16.49
C ASP A 5 -12.68 -0.85 -16.27
N PHE A 6 -12.44 -1.45 -15.09
CA PHE A 6 -12.88 -2.80 -14.73
C PHE A 6 -14.05 -2.75 -13.76
N SER A 7 -15.01 -3.64 -13.99
CA SER A 7 -16.23 -3.70 -13.20
C SER A 7 -15.97 -4.38 -11.86
N LYS A 8 -15.42 -5.60 -11.87
CA LYS A 8 -15.17 -6.36 -10.64
C LYS A 8 -13.68 -6.42 -10.32
N THR A 9 -13.29 -5.80 -9.21
CA THR A 9 -11.88 -5.62 -8.86
C THR A 9 -11.57 -5.99 -7.42
N LEU A 10 -10.34 -6.41 -7.17
CA LEU A 10 -9.80 -6.61 -5.83
C LEU A 10 -8.77 -5.51 -5.49
N ILE A 11 -8.78 -5.05 -4.25
CA ILE A 11 -7.74 -4.21 -3.68
C ILE A 11 -7.11 -4.97 -2.52
N VAL A 12 -5.78 -5.00 -2.49
CA VAL A 12 -5.01 -5.77 -1.52
C VAL A 12 -3.93 -4.90 -0.92
N ASP A 13 -3.86 -4.84 0.41
CA ASP A 13 -2.79 -4.21 1.16
C ASP A 13 -2.25 -5.16 2.24
N ALA A 14 -0.99 -5.54 2.09
CA ALA A 14 -0.24 -6.33 3.06
C ALA A 14 1.03 -5.59 3.55
N THR A 15 1.09 -4.27 3.37
CA THR A 15 2.23 -3.44 3.78
C THR A 15 2.26 -3.20 5.29
N ALA A 16 1.08 -3.12 5.92
CA ALA A 16 0.94 -2.90 7.35
C ALA A 16 1.01 -4.21 8.17
N SER A 17 0.92 -4.10 9.49
CA SER A 17 0.76 -5.24 10.40
C SER A 17 -0.59 -5.93 10.30
N VAL A 18 -1.50 -5.40 9.50
CA VAL A 18 -2.79 -6.01 9.18
C VAL A 18 -2.88 -6.19 7.67
N LEU A 19 -3.41 -7.33 7.24
CA LEU A 19 -3.78 -7.56 5.85
C LEU A 19 -5.18 -6.98 5.62
N LYS A 20 -5.34 -6.19 4.56
CA LYS A 20 -6.61 -5.61 4.14
C LYS A 20 -6.92 -6.05 2.73
N ILE A 21 -8.14 -6.54 2.51
CA ILE A 21 -8.63 -6.91 1.18
C ILE A 21 -10.03 -6.30 1.01
N ALA A 22 -10.27 -5.68 -0.14
CA ALA A 22 -11.60 -5.24 -0.55
C ALA A 22 -11.95 -5.82 -1.92
N LEU A 23 -13.19 -6.28 -2.06
CA LEU A 23 -13.82 -6.58 -3.34
C LEU A 23 -14.70 -5.39 -3.71
N CYS A 24 -14.51 -4.91 -4.93
CA CYS A 24 -15.24 -3.81 -5.51
C CYS A 24 -16.04 -4.27 -6.73
N GLN A 25 -17.21 -3.68 -6.90
CA GLN A 25 -18.08 -3.81 -8.06
C GLN A 25 -18.43 -2.40 -8.54
N ASP A 26 -18.07 -2.06 -9.77
CA ASP A 26 -18.26 -0.75 -10.39
C ASP A 26 -17.72 0.40 -9.51
N CYS A 27 -16.48 0.20 -9.03
CA CYS A 27 -15.78 1.11 -8.12
C CYS A 27 -16.54 1.39 -6.80
N LYS A 28 -17.36 0.45 -6.33
CA LYS A 28 -17.97 0.47 -5.00
C LYS A 28 -17.54 -0.77 -4.23
N VAL A 29 -17.12 -0.58 -2.99
CA VAL A 29 -16.79 -1.69 -2.10
C VAL A 29 -18.05 -2.48 -1.78
N ILE A 30 -17.99 -3.79 -2.00
CA ILE A 30 -19.10 -4.73 -1.72
C ILE A 30 -18.75 -5.75 -0.62
N ALA A 31 -17.47 -5.97 -0.36
CA ALA A 31 -17.00 -6.79 0.76
C ALA A 31 -15.59 -6.37 1.18
N THR A 32 -15.27 -6.49 2.46
CA THR A 32 -13.93 -6.26 3.00
C THR A 32 -13.54 -7.33 4.02
N SER A 33 -12.23 -7.55 4.18
CA SER A 33 -11.66 -8.31 5.29
C SER A 33 -10.38 -7.62 5.75
N THR A 34 -10.28 -7.42 7.06
CA THR A 34 -9.08 -6.91 7.73
C THR A 34 -8.65 -7.92 8.79
N THR A 35 -7.49 -8.53 8.61
CA THR A 35 -6.97 -9.55 9.53
C THR A 35 -5.71 -9.06 10.25
N ASN A 36 -5.65 -9.32 11.56
CA ASN A 36 -4.48 -9.02 12.40
C ASN A 36 -3.34 -10.06 12.29
N GLY A 37 -3.53 -11.13 11.53
CA GLY A 37 -2.53 -12.18 11.33
C GLY A 37 -1.53 -11.84 10.22
N GLN A 38 -0.45 -12.63 10.13
CA GLN A 38 0.56 -12.42 9.08
C GLN A 38 -0.04 -12.72 7.71
N ALA A 39 0.35 -11.95 6.69
CA ALA A 39 -0.13 -12.16 5.32
C ALA A 39 0.08 -13.62 4.86
N MET A 40 1.19 -14.25 5.24
CA MET A 40 1.51 -15.63 4.84
C MET A 40 0.47 -16.66 5.33
N GLU A 41 -0.14 -16.40 6.47
CA GLU A 41 -1.09 -17.30 7.12
C GLU A 41 -2.52 -16.96 6.72
N CYS A 42 -2.83 -15.65 6.61
CA CYS A 42 -4.21 -15.19 6.49
C CYS A 42 -4.64 -14.85 5.05
N PHE A 43 -3.73 -14.75 4.07
CA PHE A 43 -4.06 -14.22 2.75
C PHE A 43 -5.22 -14.94 2.07
N PHE A 44 -5.13 -16.27 1.91
CA PHE A 44 -6.17 -17.03 1.22
C PHE A 44 -7.47 -17.14 2.04
N GLN A 45 -7.37 -17.10 3.37
CA GLN A 45 -8.56 -17.06 4.22
C GLN A 45 -9.31 -15.73 4.03
N ALA A 46 -8.62 -14.59 4.15
CA ALA A 46 -9.21 -13.27 3.96
C ALA A 46 -9.77 -13.10 2.55
N LEU A 47 -9.08 -13.63 1.53
CA LEU A 47 -9.57 -13.65 0.16
C LEU A 47 -10.87 -14.46 0.04
N SER A 48 -10.92 -15.65 0.65
CA SER A 48 -12.09 -16.53 0.65
C SER A 48 -13.29 -15.85 1.31
N GLU A 49 -13.07 -15.17 2.45
CA GLU A 49 -14.10 -14.39 3.14
C GLU A 49 -14.67 -13.27 2.25
N VAL A 50 -13.78 -12.48 1.63
CA VAL A 50 -14.16 -11.37 0.75
C VAL A 50 -14.86 -11.86 -0.53
N CYS A 51 -14.46 -13.01 -1.04
CA CYS A 51 -14.99 -13.59 -2.27
C CYS A 51 -16.05 -14.67 -2.03
N ALA A 52 -16.63 -14.78 -0.82
CA ALA A 52 -17.54 -15.88 -0.46
C ALA A 52 -18.74 -16.04 -1.42
N ASN A 53 -19.23 -14.92 -1.98
CA ASN A 53 -20.34 -14.87 -2.94
C ASN A 53 -19.87 -14.51 -4.36
N CYS A 54 -18.59 -14.70 -4.68
CA CYS A 54 -17.99 -14.32 -5.95
C CYS A 54 -17.18 -15.48 -6.53
N ASN A 55 -17.35 -15.73 -7.82
CA ASN A 55 -16.41 -16.60 -8.52
C ASN A 55 -15.09 -15.84 -8.74
N LEU A 56 -13.96 -16.43 -8.38
CA LEU A 56 -12.64 -15.81 -8.56
C LEU A 56 -12.35 -15.50 -10.05
N THR A 57 -12.95 -16.26 -10.98
CA THR A 57 -12.80 -16.01 -12.42
C THR A 57 -13.47 -14.72 -12.89
N ASP A 58 -14.38 -14.16 -12.10
CA ASP A 58 -15.07 -12.91 -12.45
C ASP A 58 -14.23 -11.67 -12.09
N ILE A 59 -13.12 -11.84 -11.36
CA ILE A 59 -12.25 -10.72 -11.00
C ILE A 59 -11.46 -10.32 -12.23
N GLU A 60 -11.68 -9.09 -12.71
CA GLU A 60 -11.10 -8.58 -13.94
C GLU A 60 -9.80 -7.80 -13.70
N ALA A 61 -9.65 -7.20 -12.50
CA ALA A 61 -8.42 -6.53 -12.10
C ALA A 61 -8.14 -6.65 -10.59
N ILE A 62 -6.86 -6.58 -10.23
CA ILE A 62 -6.38 -6.63 -8.85
C ILE A 62 -5.36 -5.51 -8.65
N ALA A 63 -5.58 -4.62 -7.66
CA ALA A 63 -4.63 -3.59 -7.26
C ALA A 63 -3.90 -3.99 -5.97
N LEU A 64 -2.57 -4.07 -6.03
CA LEU A 64 -1.70 -4.40 -4.89
C LEU A 64 -0.98 -3.18 -4.34
N CYS A 65 -1.02 -3.00 -3.03
CA CYS A 65 -0.14 -2.06 -2.34
C CYS A 65 1.31 -2.56 -2.37
N THR A 66 2.18 -1.83 -3.07
CA THR A 66 3.61 -2.20 -3.20
C THR A 66 4.52 -1.48 -2.21
N GLY A 67 3.97 -0.60 -1.38
CA GLY A 67 4.74 0.06 -0.32
C GLY A 67 4.24 1.44 0.00
N THR A 68 4.84 2.10 0.97
CA THR A 68 5.94 1.59 1.84
C THR A 68 5.45 0.67 2.95
N GLY A 69 6.24 -0.33 3.35
CA GLY A 69 5.93 -1.16 4.52
C GLY A 69 6.64 -2.51 4.52
N SER A 70 5.92 -3.55 4.96
CA SER A 70 6.39 -4.93 5.05
C SER A 70 6.69 -5.53 3.69
N ILE A 71 7.98 -5.72 3.38
CA ILE A 71 8.44 -6.39 2.15
C ILE A 71 7.94 -7.84 2.09
N LEU A 72 8.01 -8.56 3.22
CA LEU A 72 7.53 -9.94 3.28
C LEU A 72 6.02 -10.00 3.02
N GLY A 73 5.24 -9.12 3.65
CA GLY A 73 3.79 -9.06 3.46
C GLY A 73 3.41 -8.76 2.01
N THR A 74 4.02 -7.75 1.40
CA THR A 74 3.81 -7.42 -0.01
C THR A 74 4.18 -8.56 -0.95
N ARG A 75 5.31 -9.24 -0.72
CA ARG A 75 5.72 -10.40 -1.56
C ARG A 75 4.79 -11.58 -1.43
N THR A 76 4.33 -11.89 -0.22
CA THR A 76 3.31 -12.91 -0.01
C THR A 76 2.03 -12.57 -0.78
N ALA A 77 1.51 -11.35 -0.61
CA ALA A 77 0.31 -10.91 -1.29
C ALA A 77 0.50 -10.93 -2.82
N SER A 78 1.66 -10.53 -3.30
CA SER A 78 2.05 -10.57 -4.71
C SER A 78 1.98 -11.98 -5.30
N VAL A 79 2.55 -12.99 -4.64
CA VAL A 79 2.46 -14.39 -5.09
C VAL A 79 1.00 -14.87 -5.06
N GLY A 80 0.25 -14.50 -4.01
CA GLY A 80 -1.17 -14.82 -3.90
C GLY A 80 -1.99 -14.27 -5.06
N ILE A 81 -1.88 -12.98 -5.36
CA ILE A 81 -2.62 -12.36 -6.46
C ILE A 81 -2.14 -12.83 -7.84
N ALA A 82 -0.85 -13.12 -8.02
CA ALA A 82 -0.33 -13.64 -9.28
C ALA A 82 -0.93 -15.01 -9.59
N THR A 83 -1.12 -15.83 -8.56
CA THR A 83 -1.83 -17.10 -8.65
C THR A 83 -3.27 -16.88 -9.12
N ILE A 84 -4.03 -15.99 -8.45
CA ILE A 84 -5.43 -15.70 -8.82
C ILE A 84 -5.52 -15.17 -10.25
N ALA A 85 -4.69 -14.17 -10.58
CA ALA A 85 -4.67 -13.53 -11.90
C ALA A 85 -4.34 -14.52 -13.02
N LYS A 86 -3.53 -15.55 -12.76
CA LYS A 86 -3.26 -16.61 -13.73
C LYS A 86 -4.52 -17.40 -14.09
N PHE A 87 -5.41 -17.65 -13.13
CA PHE A 87 -6.67 -18.38 -13.33
C PHE A 87 -7.80 -17.49 -13.86
N SER A 88 -7.94 -16.28 -13.32
CA SER A 88 -9.01 -15.34 -13.72
C SER A 88 -8.69 -14.52 -14.96
N LYS A 89 -7.41 -14.49 -15.38
CA LYS A 89 -6.87 -13.57 -16.39
C LYS A 89 -6.97 -12.10 -15.98
N ALA A 90 -7.12 -11.82 -14.68
CA ALA A 90 -7.17 -10.46 -14.15
C ALA A 90 -5.92 -9.67 -14.53
N LYS A 91 -6.10 -8.37 -14.77
CA LYS A 91 -4.99 -7.41 -14.86
C LYS A 91 -4.50 -7.06 -13.47
N ILE A 92 -3.18 -6.99 -13.31
CA ILE A 92 -2.58 -6.60 -12.04
C ILE A 92 -2.17 -5.13 -12.13
N PHE A 93 -2.50 -4.38 -11.10
CA PHE A 93 -2.12 -3.01 -10.87
C PHE A 93 -1.34 -2.92 -9.56
N GLU A 94 -0.50 -1.91 -9.44
CA GLU A 94 0.20 -1.56 -8.21
C GLU A 94 -0.11 -0.13 -7.80
N TYR A 95 -0.13 0.13 -6.49
CA TYR A 95 -0.23 1.47 -5.92
C TYR A 95 0.69 1.61 -4.70
N ASN A 96 0.90 2.85 -4.26
CA ASN A 96 1.66 3.19 -3.07
C ASN A 96 0.74 3.74 -1.98
N CYS A 97 0.79 3.17 -0.77
CA CYS A 97 -0.08 3.57 0.34
C CYS A 97 0.19 4.99 0.83
N MET A 98 1.41 5.52 0.72
CA MET A 98 1.69 6.91 1.08
C MET A 98 1.06 7.87 0.08
N GLU A 99 1.14 7.58 -1.22
CA GLU A 99 0.53 8.40 -2.25
C GLU A 99 -1.00 8.41 -2.12
N VAL A 100 -1.60 7.23 -1.96
CA VAL A 100 -3.05 7.07 -1.71
C VAL A 100 -3.46 7.78 -0.43
N ALA A 101 -2.77 7.56 0.70
CA ALA A 101 -3.07 8.23 1.95
C ALA A 101 -2.93 9.75 1.85
N SER A 102 -1.94 10.26 1.12
CA SER A 102 -1.79 11.71 0.94
C SER A 102 -2.98 12.34 0.22
N HIS A 103 -3.53 11.67 -0.80
CA HIS A 103 -4.74 12.13 -1.48
C HIS A 103 -5.98 12.00 -0.58
N ALA A 104 -6.10 10.91 0.19
CA ALA A 104 -7.17 10.75 1.18
C ALA A 104 -7.17 11.90 2.21
N ILE A 105 -6.00 12.21 2.75
CA ILE A 105 -5.81 13.28 3.72
C ILE A 105 -6.11 14.64 3.07
N ALA A 106 -5.61 14.90 1.86
CA ALA A 106 -5.86 16.15 1.15
C ALA A 106 -7.34 16.41 0.83
N LEU A 107 -8.18 15.36 0.74
CA LEU A 107 -9.63 15.51 0.61
C LEU A 107 -10.29 15.97 1.92
N MET A 108 -9.73 15.62 3.08
CA MET A 108 -10.26 16.00 4.39
C MET A 108 -9.73 17.35 4.88
N GLN A 109 -8.52 17.72 4.48
CA GLN A 109 -7.84 18.95 4.91
C GLN A 109 -7.08 19.62 3.76
N LYS A 110 -7.11 20.95 3.71
CA LYS A 110 -6.48 21.74 2.63
C LYS A 110 -5.06 22.24 2.96
N GLU A 111 -4.53 21.86 4.12
CA GLU A 111 -3.22 22.30 4.60
C GLU A 111 -2.10 21.41 4.04
N LYS A 112 -0.88 21.97 3.94
CA LYS A 112 0.31 21.18 3.61
C LYS A 112 0.70 20.30 4.80
N PHE A 113 1.21 19.09 4.53
CA PHE A 113 1.62 18.14 5.57
C PHE A 113 2.75 17.23 5.11
N SER A 114 3.47 16.66 6.07
CA SER A 114 4.42 15.57 5.87
C SER A 114 3.83 14.27 6.40
N LEU A 115 3.73 13.28 5.54
CA LEU A 115 3.29 11.93 5.86
C LEU A 115 4.51 11.03 6.02
N PHE A 116 4.48 10.18 7.04
CA PHE A 116 5.59 9.31 7.41
C PHE A 116 5.15 7.86 7.49
N THR A 117 6.05 6.95 7.11
CA THR A 117 5.95 5.53 7.48
C THR A 117 7.26 5.05 8.09
N PRO A 118 7.20 4.17 9.11
CA PRO A 118 8.40 3.55 9.65
C PRO A 118 9.15 2.75 8.58
N SER A 119 10.47 2.94 8.50
CA SER A 119 11.33 2.09 7.67
C SER A 119 12.16 1.13 8.54
N ARG A 120 13.41 0.90 8.17
CA ARG A 120 14.45 0.22 8.95
C ARG A 120 15.00 1.12 10.06
N LYS A 121 15.72 0.52 11.01
CA LYS A 121 16.30 1.23 12.16
C LYS A 121 17.12 2.44 11.72
N GLY A 122 16.78 3.62 12.23
CA GLY A 122 17.45 4.89 11.92
C GLY A 122 16.91 5.64 10.70
N PHE A 123 15.93 5.08 10.00
CA PHE A 123 15.37 5.66 8.77
C PHE A 123 13.83 5.72 8.82
N VAL A 124 13.27 6.62 8.03
CA VAL A 124 11.82 6.82 7.86
C VAL A 124 11.54 7.16 6.39
N ASN A 125 10.39 6.74 5.87
CA ASN A 125 9.95 7.28 4.58
C ASN A 125 9.15 8.55 4.83
N ILE A 126 9.41 9.58 4.03
CA ILE A 126 8.71 10.86 4.08
C ILE A 126 8.01 11.10 2.75
N LEU A 127 6.79 11.62 2.83
CA LEU A 127 6.07 12.22 1.71
C LEU A 127 5.66 13.65 2.12
N ASN A 128 6.11 14.66 1.38
CA ASN A 128 5.63 16.04 1.57
C ASN A 128 4.53 16.34 0.56
N PHE A 129 3.37 16.76 1.05
CA PHE A 129 2.23 17.12 0.24
C PHE A 129 1.88 18.58 0.41
N ASN A 130 1.84 19.32 -0.69
CA ASN A 130 1.40 20.70 -0.77
C ASN A 130 0.71 20.92 -2.12
N THR A 131 -0.62 20.77 -2.15
CA THR A 131 -1.46 20.66 -3.37
C THR A 131 -1.17 19.47 -4.29
N LYS A 132 0.07 18.98 -4.27
CA LYS A 132 0.60 17.79 -4.94
C LYS A 132 1.73 17.21 -4.10
N ILE A 133 2.18 16.01 -4.45
CA ILE A 133 3.37 15.41 -3.85
C ILE A 133 4.61 16.17 -4.32
N GLU A 134 5.36 16.75 -3.39
CA GLU A 134 6.62 17.49 -3.64
C GLU A 134 7.86 16.64 -3.33
N LEU A 135 7.72 15.68 -2.41
CA LEU A 135 8.80 14.79 -1.98
C LEU A 135 8.24 13.42 -1.68
N LEU A 136 8.95 12.36 -2.08
CA LEU A 136 8.74 10.99 -1.65
C LEU A 136 10.08 10.25 -1.63
N LYS A 137 10.63 9.95 -0.44
CA LYS A 137 11.91 9.22 -0.30
C LYS A 137 12.11 8.63 1.10
N GLU A 138 13.07 7.72 1.24
CA GLU A 138 13.63 7.36 2.56
C GLU A 138 14.63 8.44 3.02
N ILE A 139 14.55 8.84 4.28
CA ILE A 139 15.49 9.75 4.95
C ILE A 139 15.96 9.16 6.27
N LYS A 140 17.06 9.69 6.82
CA LYS A 140 17.42 9.42 8.20
C LYS A 140 16.48 10.15 9.15
N ILE A 141 16.30 9.60 10.34
CA ILE A 141 15.41 10.16 11.36
C ILE A 141 15.84 11.58 11.81
N ASP A 142 17.14 11.87 11.84
CA ASP A 142 17.67 13.19 12.20
C ASP A 142 17.36 14.28 11.15
N GLU A 143 17.05 13.89 9.92
CA GLU A 143 16.68 14.82 8.83
C GLU A 143 15.22 15.30 8.91
N ILE A 144 14.39 14.69 9.78
CA ILE A 144 12.95 15.01 9.88
C ILE A 144 12.73 16.50 10.16
N GLN A 145 13.48 17.09 11.11
CA GLN A 145 13.27 18.50 11.49
C GLN A 145 13.60 19.48 10.37
N THR A 146 14.49 19.09 9.46
CA THR A 146 14.91 19.93 8.33
C THR A 146 13.96 19.81 7.14
N LEU A 147 13.39 18.62 6.92
CA LEU A 147 12.65 18.29 5.69
C LEU A 147 11.13 18.29 5.86
N ALA A 148 10.62 18.12 7.08
CA ALA A 148 9.19 18.03 7.34
C ALA A 148 8.52 19.41 7.37
N PHE A 149 7.26 19.46 6.96
CA PHE A 149 6.35 20.54 7.32
C PHE A 149 5.93 20.43 8.80
N ASP A 150 5.33 21.50 9.32
CA ASP A 150 4.87 21.57 10.71
C ASP A 150 3.84 20.48 11.03
N LYS A 151 2.91 20.23 10.10
CA LYS A 151 1.93 19.15 10.23
C LYS A 151 2.57 17.81 9.87
N LYS A 152 2.77 16.96 10.87
CA LYS A 152 3.41 15.65 10.76
C LYS A 152 2.40 14.55 11.04
N ILE A 153 2.23 13.65 10.07
CA ILE A 153 1.25 12.56 10.11
C ILE A 153 1.99 11.24 9.96
N LEU A 154 1.73 10.27 10.83
CA LEU A 154 2.23 8.91 10.73
C LEU A 154 1.16 8.00 10.12
N LEU A 155 1.42 7.44 8.94
CA LEU A 155 0.60 6.37 8.38
C LEU A 155 0.85 5.09 9.19
N LYS A 156 -0.21 4.56 9.80
CA LYS A 156 -0.15 3.39 10.67
C LYS A 156 0.17 2.12 9.88
N GLN A 157 1.44 1.70 9.95
CA GLN A 157 1.96 0.50 9.29
C GLN A 157 2.37 -0.60 10.30
N ARG A 158 2.60 -0.26 11.56
CA ARG A 158 3.00 -1.20 12.61
C ARG A 158 2.19 -0.95 13.88
N ASN A 159 1.94 -2.01 14.66
CA ASN A 159 1.27 -1.90 15.96
C ASN A 159 2.13 -1.14 16.99
N LYS A 160 3.44 -1.38 16.99
CA LYS A 160 4.39 -0.66 17.85
C LYS A 160 4.94 0.55 17.11
N ILE A 161 4.67 1.73 17.65
CA ILE A 161 5.16 3.01 17.14
C ILE A 161 6.50 3.32 17.82
N ASP A 162 7.47 3.78 17.05
CA ASP A 162 8.75 4.25 17.58
C ASP A 162 8.55 5.55 18.39
N LEU A 163 9.29 5.73 19.49
CA LEU A 163 9.17 6.92 20.33
C LEU A 163 9.43 8.22 19.54
N THR A 164 10.18 8.14 18.44
CA THR A 164 10.42 9.27 17.55
C THR A 164 9.14 9.85 16.93
N PHE A 165 8.06 9.06 16.84
CA PHE A 165 6.80 9.47 16.19
C PHE A 165 5.65 9.69 17.18
N THR A 166 5.90 9.77 18.49
CA THR A 166 4.82 9.89 19.50
C THR A 166 3.98 11.15 19.34
N ASP A 167 4.57 12.23 18.83
CA ASP A 167 3.89 13.51 18.69
C ASP A 167 3.23 13.69 17.31
N PHE A 168 3.25 12.65 16.47
CA PHE A 168 2.70 12.72 15.12
C PHE A 168 1.23 12.31 15.14
N GLU A 169 0.41 12.99 14.32
CA GLU A 169 -0.97 12.59 14.11
C GLU A 169 -1.02 11.22 13.44
N ILE A 170 -1.76 10.25 13.99
CA ILE A 170 -1.83 8.91 13.41
C ILE A 170 -2.96 8.84 12.41
N TYR A 171 -2.64 8.46 11.17
CA TYR A 171 -3.62 8.18 10.13
C TYR A 171 -3.66 6.68 9.81
N ASN A 172 -4.87 6.12 9.75
CA ASN A 172 -5.09 4.74 9.32
C ASN A 172 -5.81 4.75 7.97
N LEU A 173 -5.12 4.34 6.91
CA LEU A 173 -5.72 4.18 5.59
C LEU A 173 -6.44 2.82 5.54
N ASP A 174 -7.77 2.79 5.54
CA ASP A 174 -8.53 1.56 5.35
C ASP A 174 -8.77 1.24 3.86
N GLU A 175 -9.25 0.03 3.61
CA GLU A 175 -9.50 -0.50 2.27
C GLU A 175 -10.63 0.23 1.53
N SER A 176 -11.62 0.75 2.25
CA SER A 176 -12.71 1.53 1.67
C SER A 176 -12.22 2.89 1.17
N THR A 177 -11.48 3.59 2.01
CA THR A 177 -10.83 4.86 1.67
C THR A 177 -9.84 4.66 0.52
N THR A 178 -9.11 3.54 0.52
CA THR A 178 -8.22 3.18 -0.59
C THR A 178 -9.00 3.04 -1.91
N ALA A 179 -10.12 2.32 -1.90
CA ALA A 179 -10.97 2.16 -3.09
C ALA A 179 -11.50 3.50 -3.60
N ASP A 180 -11.99 4.35 -2.70
CA ASP A 180 -12.53 5.67 -3.05
C ASP A 180 -11.45 6.60 -3.65
N VAL A 181 -10.24 6.56 -3.10
CA VAL A 181 -9.11 7.34 -3.62
C VAL A 181 -8.66 6.82 -4.98
N LEU A 182 -8.50 5.51 -5.17
CA LEU A 182 -8.13 4.94 -6.46
C LEU A 182 -9.19 5.19 -7.54
N LYS A 183 -10.47 5.30 -7.15
CA LYS A 183 -11.54 5.72 -8.05
C LYS A 183 -11.41 7.19 -8.47
N GLN A 184 -11.12 8.08 -7.53
CA GLN A 184 -10.99 9.52 -7.80
C GLN A 184 -9.68 9.86 -8.52
N TYR A 185 -8.62 9.11 -8.25
CA TYR A 185 -7.27 9.32 -8.76
C TYR A 185 -6.74 8.02 -9.39
N PRO A 186 -7.31 7.56 -10.53
CA PRO A 186 -6.99 6.27 -11.13
C PRO A 186 -5.53 6.15 -11.57
N GLN A 187 -4.84 7.27 -11.79
CA GLN A 187 -3.41 7.29 -12.11
C GLN A 187 -2.51 6.79 -10.97
N LEU A 188 -3.03 6.70 -9.73
CA LEU A 188 -2.28 6.15 -8.58
C LEU A 188 -2.17 4.62 -8.63
N ALA A 189 -2.98 3.96 -9.48
CA ALA A 189 -2.87 2.55 -9.76
C ALA A 189 -2.25 2.34 -11.15
N THR A 190 -1.01 1.89 -11.21
CA THR A 190 -0.30 1.65 -12.48
C THR A 190 -0.37 0.18 -12.85
N ILE A 191 -0.63 -0.11 -14.13
CA ILE A 191 -0.66 -1.49 -14.63
C ILE A 191 0.73 -2.14 -14.51
N CYS A 192 0.76 -3.38 -14.02
CA CYS A 192 1.97 -4.18 -13.96
C CYS A 192 2.11 -5.04 -15.23
N HIS A 193 3.31 -5.10 -15.79
CA HIS A 193 3.63 -6.02 -16.89
C HIS A 193 4.12 -7.38 -16.39
N ASP A 194 4.72 -7.39 -15.20
CA ASP A 194 5.17 -8.56 -14.45
C ASP A 194 4.51 -8.60 -13.07
N THR A 195 4.71 -9.68 -12.32
CA THR A 195 4.25 -9.78 -10.93
C THR A 195 4.84 -8.63 -10.09
N PRO A 196 4.02 -7.80 -9.42
CA PRO A 196 4.50 -6.65 -8.67
C PRO A 196 5.39 -7.08 -7.49
N ASP A 197 6.54 -6.44 -7.28
CA ASP A 197 7.35 -6.66 -6.08
C ASP A 197 7.12 -5.52 -5.07
N ALA A 198 7.51 -5.76 -3.81
CA ALA A 198 7.63 -4.68 -2.85
C ALA A 198 8.57 -3.61 -3.43
N LYS A 199 8.11 -2.38 -3.56
CA LYS A 199 8.95 -1.26 -3.96
C LYS A 199 9.81 -0.86 -2.77
N PRO A 200 11.13 -1.07 -2.81
CA PRO A 200 11.98 -0.39 -1.88
C PRO A 200 12.00 1.09 -2.29
N LEU A 201 11.57 1.99 -1.42
CA LEU A 201 12.07 3.39 -1.48
C LEU A 201 13.55 3.46 -1.06
N THR A 202 14.17 2.31 -0.80
CA THR A 202 15.52 2.16 -0.29
C THR A 202 16.45 1.77 -1.44
N GLU A 203 17.44 2.61 -1.74
CA GLU A 203 18.44 2.35 -2.79
C GLU A 203 19.34 1.12 -2.52
N ARG A 204 19.23 0.47 -1.35
CA ARG A 204 20.27 -0.44 -0.81
C ARG A 204 19.92 -1.91 -0.73
N GLU A 205 18.67 -2.35 -0.83
CA GLU A 205 18.37 -3.78 -0.67
C GLU A 205 18.94 -4.64 -1.82
N TYR A 206 18.97 -4.12 -3.04
CA TYR A 206 19.57 -4.82 -4.18
C TYR A 206 21.11 -4.96 -4.10
N VAL A 207 21.78 -4.11 -3.31
CA VAL A 207 23.25 -4.14 -3.20
C VAL A 207 23.71 -5.30 -2.30
N LYS A 208 22.94 -5.65 -1.26
CA LYS A 208 23.32 -6.73 -0.33
C LYS A 208 23.23 -8.13 -0.96
N TRP A 209 22.23 -8.36 -1.81
CA TRP A 209 22.08 -9.65 -2.50
C TRP A 209 23.15 -9.89 -3.56
N LYS A 210 23.57 -8.85 -4.30
CA LYS A 210 24.71 -8.96 -5.22
C LYS A 210 26.06 -9.12 -4.50
N ALA A 211 26.22 -8.54 -3.31
CA ALA A 211 27.44 -8.70 -2.52
C ALA A 211 27.60 -10.10 -1.90
N GLN A 212 26.51 -10.86 -1.74
CA GLN A 212 26.53 -12.21 -1.19
C GLN A 212 26.48 -13.33 -2.26
N ALA A 213 26.30 -12.99 -3.54
CA ALA A 213 26.30 -13.94 -4.65
C ALA A 213 27.71 -14.22 -5.23
N HIS A 214 28.74 -14.08 -4.40
CA HIS A 214 30.05 -14.68 -4.65
C HIS A 214 30.24 -15.84 -3.67
N ILE A 215 29.65 -16.99 -4.00
CA ILE A 215 30.02 -18.30 -3.44
C ILE A 215 30.34 -19.19 -4.63
#